data_AF-A0AA37NWC1-F1
#
_entry.id   AF-A0AA37NWC1-F1
#
_cell.length_a   1.000
_cell.length_b   1.000
_cell.length_c   1.000
_cell.angle_alpha   90.00
_cell.angle_beta   90.00
_cell.angle_gamma   90.00
#
_symmetry.space_group_name_H-M   'P 1'
#
loop_
_entity.id
_entity.type
_entity.pdbx_description
1 polymer ?
#
loop_
_entity_poly.entity_id
_entity_poly.type
_entity_poly.pdbx_seq_one_letter_code
_entity_poly.pdbx_strand_id
1 'polypeptide(L)'
;MSPLYQGATCQPQNAANNGICGLGGFPLYSVKATNVAQIQLAVNFARTLDLRLVIRNTGHDFLGKNTGAGSLSIWTHNLKASTSDIFWAVRGGGGATWGVVTSMTVRVYPKTKFAGLSWSVNTAEKNISSTAFWSAMEAYWRRFPEFSVQKTYGYSTLFPAGNGAFLWSMRPWMVPGMALSEFKAMVEPLVQEWTTLGFSVEPEYFEHDNFYTAWKNHFPMESVGTAEVRTASRLISKANWGDLVLLNKTIATLKDIINEGSALIQYNINAAAPADATASAANPAWREALIFAIIGGG
;
A
#
# COMPACT_ATOMS: atom_id res chain seq x y z
N MET A 1 10.72 -9.03 4.03
CA MET A 1 11.39 -9.64 2.86
C MET A 1 10.46 -10.68 2.29
N SER A 2 10.31 -10.72 0.97
CA SER A 2 9.53 -11.75 0.29
C SER A 2 10.38 -13.03 0.20
N PRO A 3 9.95 -14.15 0.83
CA PRO A 3 10.68 -15.41 0.74
C PRO A 3 10.71 -15.98 -0.69
N LEU A 4 9.75 -15.58 -1.53
CA LEU A 4 9.65 -15.98 -2.94
C LEU A 4 10.94 -15.67 -3.71
N TYR A 5 11.46 -14.45 -3.60
CA TYR A 5 12.67 -14.02 -4.34
C TYR A 5 13.97 -14.55 -3.75
N GLN A 6 13.90 -15.15 -2.57
CA GLN A 6 15.02 -15.87 -1.96
C GLN A 6 15.04 -17.34 -2.39
N GLY A 7 14.01 -17.80 -3.09
CA GLY A 7 13.85 -19.20 -3.52
C GLY A 7 13.33 -20.12 -2.42
N ALA A 8 12.81 -19.56 -1.32
CA ALA A 8 12.39 -20.30 -0.14
C ALA A 8 13.45 -21.29 0.40
N THR A 9 14.73 -21.02 0.20
CA THR A 9 15.82 -21.98 0.43
C THR A 9 16.21 -22.17 1.89
N CYS A 10 15.70 -21.33 2.80
CA CYS A 10 15.90 -21.47 4.24
C CYS A 10 14.68 -20.88 4.97
N GLN A 11 13.62 -21.69 5.10
CA GLN A 11 12.39 -21.30 5.78
C GLN A 11 12.46 -21.59 7.29
N PRO A 12 11.65 -20.91 8.13
CA PRO A 12 11.50 -21.27 9.54
C PRO A 12 11.10 -22.74 9.69
N GLN A 13 11.58 -23.42 10.73
CA GLN A 13 11.38 -24.87 10.94
C GLN A 13 9.90 -25.31 11.03
N ASN A 14 8.98 -24.38 11.28
CA ASN A 14 7.54 -24.64 11.33
C ASN A 14 6.83 -24.42 9.98
N ALA A 15 7.55 -23.97 8.94
CA ALA A 15 7.03 -23.92 7.58
C ALA A 15 7.10 -25.34 6.97
N ALA A 16 6.14 -25.70 6.11
CA ALA A 16 5.99 -27.04 5.54
C ALA A 16 7.16 -27.59 4.69
N ASN A 17 8.32 -26.90 4.66
CA ASN A 17 9.50 -27.25 3.89
C ASN A 17 10.69 -27.57 4.80
N ASN A 18 10.96 -28.86 5.02
CA ASN A 18 12.17 -29.40 5.67
C ASN A 18 13.38 -29.45 4.69
N GLY A 19 13.51 -28.45 3.82
CA GLY A 19 14.61 -28.36 2.85
C GLY A 19 15.96 -28.05 3.53
N ILE A 20 17.06 -28.41 2.86
CA ILE A 20 18.41 -28.02 3.30
C ILE A 20 18.52 -26.49 3.23
N CYS A 21 18.79 -25.84 4.37
CA CYS A 21 19.00 -24.40 4.44
C CYS A 21 20.20 -24.00 3.57
N GLY A 22 19.94 -23.22 2.52
CA GLY A 22 20.94 -22.63 1.66
C GLY A 22 20.73 -21.13 1.47
N LEU A 23 21.78 -20.41 1.03
CA LEU A 23 21.70 -18.96 0.79
C LEU A 23 20.74 -18.58 -0.34
N GLY A 24 20.50 -19.43 -1.33
CA GLY A 24 19.55 -19.16 -2.41
C GLY A 24 19.73 -17.76 -3.04
N GLY A 25 18.66 -16.97 -3.04
CA GLY A 25 18.67 -15.59 -3.56
C GLY A 25 19.29 -14.52 -2.64
N PHE A 26 19.79 -14.89 -1.47
CA PHE A 26 20.45 -13.95 -0.55
C PHE A 26 21.83 -13.50 -1.06
N PRO A 27 22.26 -12.26 -0.72
CA PRO A 27 23.65 -11.84 -0.92
C PRO A 27 24.63 -12.72 -0.15
N LEU A 28 25.81 -12.96 -0.71
CA LEU A 28 26.88 -13.74 -0.05
C LEU A 28 27.47 -12.98 1.14
N TYR A 29 27.63 -11.66 0.98
CA TYR A 29 28.15 -10.78 2.01
C TYR A 29 27.32 -9.51 2.10
N SER A 30 27.33 -8.89 3.28
CA SER A 30 26.63 -7.63 3.53
C SER A 30 27.52 -6.65 4.28
N VAL A 31 27.72 -5.47 3.69
CA VAL A 31 28.41 -4.35 4.31
C VAL A 31 27.40 -3.58 5.15
N LYS A 32 27.57 -3.63 6.48
CA LYS A 32 26.85 -2.75 7.40
C LYS A 32 27.44 -1.34 7.30
N ALA A 33 26.95 -0.54 6.35
CA ALA A 33 27.43 0.83 6.16
C ALA A 33 26.92 1.75 7.28
N THR A 34 27.83 2.51 7.89
CA THR A 34 27.56 3.50 8.93
C THR A 34 27.96 4.92 8.51
N ASN A 35 28.71 5.07 7.42
CA ASN A 35 29.06 6.36 6.82
C ASN A 35 29.25 6.27 5.30
N VAL A 36 29.39 7.43 4.64
CA VAL A 36 29.55 7.55 3.18
C VAL A 36 30.84 6.88 2.69
N ALA A 37 31.94 6.99 3.43
CA ALA A 37 33.22 6.41 3.03
C ALA A 37 33.15 4.88 2.90
N GLN A 38 32.44 4.21 3.81
CA GLN A 38 32.21 2.76 3.71
C GLN A 38 31.37 2.36 2.49
N ILE A 39 30.41 3.19 2.09
CA ILE A 39 29.64 2.98 0.85
C ILE A 39 30.57 3.12 -0.35
N GLN A 40 31.35 4.20 -0.41
CA GLN A 40 32.30 4.44 -1.50
C GLN A 40 33.32 3.29 -1.62
N LEU A 41 33.85 2.82 -0.49
CA LEU A 41 34.75 1.66 -0.45
C LEU A 41 34.06 0.39 -0.95
N ALA A 42 32.84 0.10 -0.50
CA ALA A 42 32.10 -1.09 -0.94
C ALA A 42 31.75 -1.05 -2.43
N VAL A 43 31.35 0.12 -2.96
CA VAL A 43 31.08 0.32 -4.39
C VAL A 43 32.36 0.14 -5.20
N ASN A 44 33.47 0.73 -4.77
CA ASN A 44 34.76 0.58 -5.45
C ASN A 44 35.26 -0.86 -5.39
N PHE A 45 35.16 -1.52 -4.24
CA PHE A 45 35.52 -2.93 -4.06
C PHE A 45 34.71 -3.82 -5.00
N ALA A 46 33.39 -3.65 -5.06
CA ALA A 46 32.54 -4.38 -5.98
C ALA A 46 32.92 -4.12 -7.44
N ARG A 47 33.20 -2.87 -7.82
CA ARG A 47 33.62 -2.51 -9.18
C ARG A 47 34.96 -3.13 -9.55
N THR A 48 35.95 -3.09 -8.65
CA THR A 48 37.29 -3.62 -8.87
C THR A 48 37.30 -5.13 -9.03
N LEU A 49 36.42 -5.83 -8.30
CA LEU A 49 36.34 -7.29 -8.31
C LEU A 49 35.19 -7.84 -9.17
N ASP A 50 34.56 -6.99 -9.98
CA ASP A 50 33.42 -7.33 -10.84
C ASP A 50 32.29 -8.07 -10.10
N LEU A 51 31.98 -7.62 -8.88
CA LEU A 51 30.93 -8.19 -8.05
C LEU A 51 29.59 -7.49 -8.32
N ARG A 52 28.53 -8.29 -8.42
CA ARG A 52 27.15 -7.77 -8.42
C ARG A 52 26.88 -7.02 -7.11
N LEU A 53 26.50 -5.75 -7.22
CA LEU A 53 26.12 -4.93 -6.08
C LEU A 53 24.60 -4.90 -5.89
N VAL A 54 24.14 -5.02 -4.65
CA VAL A 54 22.73 -4.89 -4.26
C VAL A 54 22.59 -3.90 -3.12
N ILE A 55 21.67 -2.95 -3.24
CA ILE A 55 21.38 -1.98 -2.17
C ILE A 55 20.17 -2.46 -1.37
N ARG A 56 20.33 -2.59 -0.05
CA ARG A 56 19.26 -2.98 0.87
C ARG A 56 19.09 -1.93 1.96
N ASN A 57 17.85 -1.50 2.18
CA ASN A 57 17.46 -0.76 3.39
C ASN A 57 16.75 -1.70 4.37
N THR A 58 15.42 -1.72 4.38
CA THR A 58 14.61 -2.51 5.32
C THR A 58 14.29 -3.93 4.83
N GLY A 59 14.41 -4.21 3.54
CA GLY A 59 14.07 -5.53 2.98
C GLY A 59 12.60 -5.70 2.57
N HIS A 60 11.83 -4.61 2.44
CA HIS A 60 10.39 -4.63 2.12
C HIS A 60 10.05 -4.70 0.62
N ASP A 61 11.03 -4.81 -0.26
CA ASP A 61 10.75 -4.83 -1.71
C ASP A 61 9.99 -6.09 -2.13
N PHE A 62 8.82 -5.88 -2.74
CA PHE A 62 7.93 -6.95 -3.22
C PHE A 62 8.42 -7.61 -4.51
N LEU A 63 9.44 -7.06 -5.18
CA LEU A 63 9.96 -7.55 -6.47
C LEU A 63 11.39 -8.10 -6.36
N GLY A 64 11.92 -8.22 -5.13
CA GLY A 64 13.27 -8.74 -4.89
C GLY A 64 14.41 -7.83 -5.33
N LYS A 65 14.17 -6.54 -5.62
CA LYS A 65 15.22 -5.59 -6.08
C LYS A 65 16.33 -5.34 -5.06
N ASN A 66 16.12 -5.74 -3.82
CA ASN A 66 17.05 -5.57 -2.70
C ASN A 66 17.77 -6.87 -2.30
N THR A 67 17.70 -7.91 -3.13
CA THR A 67 18.41 -9.18 -2.96
C THR A 67 19.05 -9.64 -4.27
N GLY A 68 19.95 -10.61 -4.20
CA GLY A 68 20.55 -11.21 -5.39
C GLY A 68 21.60 -12.27 -5.02
N ALA A 69 21.47 -13.46 -5.59
CA ALA A 69 22.45 -14.54 -5.39
C ALA A 69 23.85 -14.08 -5.83
N GLY A 70 24.87 -14.45 -5.07
CA GLY A 70 26.26 -14.12 -5.38
C GLY A 70 26.66 -12.66 -5.16
N SER A 71 25.73 -11.80 -4.72
CA SER A 71 25.96 -10.36 -4.63
C SER A 71 26.67 -9.92 -3.35
N LEU A 72 27.31 -8.76 -3.42
CA LEU A 72 27.66 -7.94 -2.26
C LEU A 72 26.51 -6.98 -1.95
N SER A 73 25.96 -7.05 -0.74
CA SER A 73 24.92 -6.10 -0.30
C SER A 73 25.53 -4.91 0.43
N ILE A 74 25.05 -3.69 0.15
CA ILE A 74 25.26 -2.54 1.03
C ILE A 74 23.98 -2.33 1.84
N TRP A 75 24.07 -2.54 3.14
CA TRP A 75 22.97 -2.34 4.06
C TRP A 75 22.96 -0.91 4.60
N THR A 76 21.98 -0.14 4.16
CA THR A 76 21.89 1.33 4.34
C THR A 76 21.05 1.78 5.53
N HIS A 77 20.45 0.85 6.28
CA HIS A 77 19.47 1.13 7.33
C HIS A 77 19.97 2.09 8.43
N ASN A 78 21.28 2.16 8.65
CA ASN A 78 21.89 2.94 9.72
C ASN A 78 22.44 4.31 9.28
N LEU A 79 22.26 4.70 8.01
CA LEU A 79 22.83 5.93 7.45
C LEU A 79 21.91 7.14 7.63
N LYS A 80 22.53 8.30 7.90
CA LYS A 80 21.89 9.62 7.97
C LYS A 80 22.84 10.71 7.40
N ALA A 81 22.75 11.07 6.12
CA ALA A 81 23.39 12.28 5.53
C ALA A 81 22.88 12.60 4.10
N SER A 82 22.99 13.82 3.58
CA SER A 82 22.34 14.26 2.32
C SER A 82 23.36 14.78 1.30
N THR A 83 23.14 14.52 -0.01
CA THR A 83 23.38 15.42 -1.16
C THR A 83 22.92 14.74 -2.46
N SER A 84 22.32 15.48 -3.42
CA SER A 84 22.82 15.65 -4.82
C SER A 84 21.77 16.13 -5.85
N ASP A 85 22.30 16.52 -7.00
CA ASP A 85 21.78 16.89 -8.33
C ASP A 85 20.75 15.96 -9.01
N ILE A 86 20.54 14.74 -8.52
CA ILE A 86 19.55 13.78 -9.06
C ILE A 86 18.16 13.91 -8.44
N PHE A 87 17.89 15.02 -7.74
CA PHE A 87 16.70 15.21 -6.88
C PHE A 87 15.36 14.89 -7.56
N TRP A 88 15.22 15.21 -8.85
CA TRP A 88 14.03 14.89 -9.63
C TRP A 88 13.80 13.37 -9.77
N ALA A 89 14.85 12.64 -10.16
CA ALA A 89 14.80 11.21 -10.46
C ALA A 89 14.51 10.37 -9.21
N VAL A 90 15.12 10.74 -8.06
CA VAL A 90 14.89 10.03 -6.79
C VAL A 90 13.49 10.25 -6.22
N ARG A 91 12.76 11.28 -6.67
CA ARG A 91 11.37 11.58 -6.27
C ARG A 91 10.33 10.99 -7.23
N GLY A 92 10.43 9.68 -7.46
CA GLY A 92 9.43 8.90 -8.21
C GLY A 92 9.97 7.91 -9.23
N GLY A 93 11.24 8.01 -9.60
CA GLY A 93 11.90 7.15 -10.59
C GLY A 93 12.35 5.77 -10.05
N GLY A 94 11.92 5.39 -8.85
CA GLY A 94 12.25 4.12 -8.21
C GLY A 94 13.60 4.12 -7.48
N GLY A 95 13.65 3.45 -6.33
CA GLY A 95 14.89 3.24 -5.57
C GLY A 95 15.83 2.20 -6.22
N ALA A 96 17.08 2.16 -5.72
CA ALA A 96 18.13 1.21 -6.11
C ALA A 96 18.77 1.41 -7.51
N THR A 97 18.47 2.51 -8.21
CA THR A 97 19.00 2.77 -9.58
C THR A 97 19.91 3.98 -9.68
N TRP A 98 19.55 5.10 -9.03
CA TRP A 98 20.17 6.40 -9.28
C TRP A 98 21.37 6.72 -8.39
N GLY A 99 21.50 6.01 -7.26
CA GLY A 99 22.53 6.24 -6.27
C GLY A 99 22.17 5.61 -4.92
N VAL A 100 23.08 5.72 -3.96
CA VAL A 100 22.85 5.26 -2.59
C VAL A 100 22.39 6.45 -1.75
N VAL A 101 21.08 6.54 -1.50
CA VAL A 101 20.49 7.62 -0.69
C VAL A 101 20.83 7.40 0.79
N THR A 102 21.50 8.38 1.39
CA THR A 102 21.95 8.34 2.80
C THR A 102 21.04 9.12 3.76
N SER A 103 20.17 10.02 3.27
CA SER A 103 19.10 10.70 4.04
C SER A 103 18.19 11.49 3.10
N MET A 104 17.11 12.02 3.67
CA MET A 104 16.17 12.93 3.02
C MET A 104 15.75 14.02 4.00
N THR A 105 15.53 15.22 3.49
CA THR A 105 14.78 16.27 4.20
C THR A 105 13.35 16.25 3.66
N VAL A 106 12.36 16.10 4.55
CA VAL A 106 10.95 16.05 4.17
C VAL A 106 10.21 17.24 4.78
N ARG A 107 9.19 17.73 4.08
CA ARG A 107 8.27 18.71 4.67
C ARG A 107 7.49 18.02 5.79
N VAL A 108 7.35 18.70 6.91
CA VAL A 108 6.43 18.33 8.00
C VAL A 108 5.29 19.34 8.03
N TYR A 109 4.11 18.89 8.42
CA TYR A 109 2.89 19.72 8.43
C TYR A 109 2.49 20.04 9.87
N PRO A 110 1.82 21.18 10.11
CA PRO A 110 1.26 21.49 11.41
C PRO A 110 0.35 20.37 11.92
N LYS A 111 0.31 20.21 13.24
CA LYS A 111 -0.65 19.32 13.91
C LYS A 111 -2.07 19.69 13.46
N THR A 112 -2.84 18.67 13.07
CA THR A 112 -4.24 18.82 12.68
C THR A 112 -5.08 17.69 13.28
N LYS A 113 -6.38 17.95 13.42
CA LYS A 113 -7.38 16.97 13.80
C LYS A 113 -7.59 15.95 12.67
N PHE A 114 -8.01 14.74 13.02
CA PHE A 114 -8.46 13.70 12.09
C PHE A 114 -9.78 13.14 12.59
N ALA A 115 -10.81 13.20 11.76
CA ALA A 115 -12.06 12.48 11.97
C ALA A 115 -12.15 11.33 10.97
N GLY A 116 -12.70 10.22 11.42
CA GLY A 116 -12.79 9.03 10.59
C GLY A 116 -13.67 7.95 11.18
N LEU A 117 -13.66 6.82 10.51
CA LEU A 117 -14.26 5.61 10.99
C LEU A 117 -13.48 4.36 10.53
N SER A 118 -13.67 3.27 11.25
CA SER A 118 -13.17 1.94 10.91
C SER A 118 -14.29 0.92 11.04
N TRP A 119 -14.27 -0.15 10.25
CA TRP A 119 -15.18 -1.28 10.43
C TRP A 119 -14.56 -2.58 9.90
N SER A 120 -15.17 -3.70 10.26
CA SER A 120 -14.90 -4.99 9.64
C SER A 120 -16.20 -5.80 9.62
N VAL A 121 -16.50 -6.40 8.47
CA VAL A 121 -17.68 -7.24 8.30
C VAL A 121 -17.32 -8.52 7.57
N ASN A 122 -17.74 -9.65 8.14
CA ASN A 122 -17.77 -10.93 7.46
C ASN A 122 -19.22 -11.19 7.02
N THR A 123 -19.44 -11.33 5.71
CA THR A 123 -20.81 -11.47 5.17
C THR A 123 -21.47 -12.76 5.61
N ALA A 124 -20.73 -13.85 5.84
CA ALA A 124 -21.29 -15.09 6.37
C ALA A 124 -21.79 -14.93 7.80
N GLU A 125 -20.98 -14.32 8.68
CA GLU A 125 -21.32 -14.12 10.09
C GLU A 125 -22.53 -13.19 10.28
N LYS A 126 -22.70 -12.23 9.35
CA LYS A 126 -23.81 -11.27 9.37
C LYS A 126 -25.01 -11.68 8.51
N ASN A 127 -24.99 -12.87 7.90
CA ASN A 127 -26.02 -13.34 6.96
C ASN A 127 -26.31 -12.32 5.83
N ILE A 128 -25.28 -11.62 5.37
CA ILE A 128 -25.38 -10.64 4.27
C ILE A 128 -25.30 -11.40 2.95
N SER A 129 -26.31 -11.24 2.10
CA SER A 129 -26.32 -11.85 0.77
C SER A 129 -25.20 -11.29 -0.12
N SER A 130 -24.67 -12.11 -1.03
CA SER A 130 -23.68 -11.65 -2.03
C SER A 130 -24.21 -10.49 -2.87
N THR A 131 -25.51 -10.49 -3.21
CA THR A 131 -26.17 -9.39 -3.91
C THR A 131 -26.13 -8.09 -3.10
N ALA A 132 -26.55 -8.12 -1.82
CA ALA A 132 -26.51 -6.94 -0.95
C ALA A 132 -25.08 -6.40 -0.78
N PHE A 133 -24.11 -7.30 -0.57
CA PHE A 133 -22.70 -6.95 -0.46
C PHE A 133 -22.17 -6.25 -1.72
N TRP A 134 -22.40 -6.82 -2.90
CA TRP A 134 -21.91 -6.24 -4.15
C TRP A 134 -22.60 -4.93 -4.50
N SER A 135 -23.91 -4.80 -4.23
CA SER A 135 -24.62 -3.53 -4.40
C SER A 135 -24.05 -2.45 -3.46
N ALA A 136 -23.73 -2.80 -2.21
CA ALA A 136 -23.12 -1.88 -1.27
C ALA A 136 -21.70 -1.44 -1.69
N MET A 137 -20.87 -2.38 -2.15
CA MET A 137 -19.53 -2.08 -2.67
C MET A 137 -19.59 -1.19 -3.91
N GLU A 138 -20.54 -1.45 -4.82
CA GLU A 138 -20.77 -0.62 -5.99
C GLU A 138 -21.20 0.80 -5.60
N ALA A 139 -22.16 0.95 -4.68
CA ALA A 139 -22.58 2.24 -4.15
C ALA A 139 -21.42 3.02 -3.51
N TYR A 140 -20.49 2.32 -2.85
CA TYR A 140 -19.26 2.90 -2.32
C TYR A 140 -18.34 3.38 -3.43
N TRP A 141 -17.98 2.52 -4.38
CA TRP A 141 -17.09 2.87 -5.50
C TRP A 141 -17.60 4.02 -6.35
N ARG A 142 -18.90 4.08 -6.62
CA ARG A 142 -19.50 5.18 -7.40
C ARG A 142 -19.29 6.55 -6.77
N ARG A 143 -19.19 6.65 -5.43
CA ARG A 143 -19.02 7.89 -4.68
C ARG A 143 -17.59 8.30 -4.41
N PHE A 144 -16.60 7.54 -4.88
CA PHE A 144 -15.19 7.88 -4.66
C PHE A 144 -14.78 9.33 -5.02
N PRO A 145 -15.35 9.97 -6.07
CA PRO A 145 -15.08 11.38 -6.34
C PRO A 145 -15.53 12.31 -5.20
N GLU A 146 -16.71 12.06 -4.63
CA GLU A 146 -17.28 12.84 -3.51
C GLU A 146 -16.38 12.81 -2.29
N PHE A 147 -15.75 11.67 -2.03
CA PHE A 147 -14.84 11.46 -0.92
C PHE A 147 -13.46 12.08 -1.21
N SER A 148 -12.94 11.88 -2.42
CA SER A 148 -11.62 12.40 -2.80
C SER A 148 -11.56 13.94 -2.78
N VAL A 149 -12.63 14.65 -3.12
CA VAL A 149 -12.65 16.13 -3.00
C VAL A 149 -12.54 16.61 -1.56
N GLN A 150 -12.95 15.79 -0.58
CA GLN A 150 -12.75 16.05 0.85
C GLN A 150 -11.34 15.70 1.33
N LYS A 151 -10.44 15.25 0.44
CA LYS A 151 -9.07 14.83 0.73
C LYS A 151 -9.02 13.62 1.68
N THR A 152 -9.93 12.68 1.47
CA THR A 152 -10.00 11.42 2.22
C THR A 152 -8.72 10.60 2.05
N TYR A 153 -8.39 9.90 3.14
CA TYR A 153 -7.58 8.70 3.12
C TYR A 153 -8.52 7.54 3.47
N GLY A 154 -8.90 6.72 2.50
CA GLY A 154 -9.69 5.51 2.72
C GLY A 154 -8.85 4.28 2.44
N TYR A 155 -8.46 3.51 3.46
CA TYR A 155 -7.76 2.24 3.30
C TYR A 155 -8.71 1.08 3.59
N SER A 156 -8.97 0.26 2.57
CA SER A 156 -9.87 -0.88 2.70
C SER A 156 -9.28 -2.15 2.14
N THR A 157 -9.59 -3.26 2.80
CA THR A 157 -9.22 -4.60 2.37
C THR A 157 -10.45 -5.46 2.17
N LEU A 158 -10.42 -6.29 1.14
CA LEU A 158 -11.49 -7.19 0.77
C LEU A 158 -10.88 -8.55 0.43
N PHE A 159 -11.28 -9.57 1.19
CA PHE A 159 -10.82 -10.94 1.03
C PHE A 159 -12.00 -11.87 0.81
N PRO A 160 -11.92 -12.82 -0.14
CA PRO A 160 -12.82 -13.95 -0.16
C PRO A 160 -12.71 -14.73 1.16
N ALA A 161 -13.86 -15.08 1.75
CA ALA A 161 -13.95 -15.81 3.02
C ALA A 161 -14.44 -17.27 2.83
N GLY A 162 -14.49 -17.75 1.58
CA GLY A 162 -14.99 -19.07 1.21
C GLY A 162 -16.53 -19.11 1.08
N ASN A 163 -17.05 -20.13 0.37
CA ASN A 163 -18.50 -20.35 0.18
C ASN A 163 -19.28 -19.11 -0.32
N GLY A 164 -18.65 -18.27 -1.14
CA GLY A 164 -19.26 -17.03 -1.67
C GLY A 164 -19.37 -15.88 -0.65
N ALA A 165 -18.75 -16.02 0.52
CA ALA A 165 -18.68 -14.98 1.54
C ALA A 165 -17.42 -14.10 1.37
N PHE A 166 -17.46 -12.92 1.98
CA PHE A 166 -16.40 -11.92 1.92
C PHE A 166 -16.12 -11.32 3.29
N LEU A 167 -14.84 -11.07 3.56
CA LEU A 167 -14.39 -10.21 4.65
C LEU A 167 -14.02 -8.85 4.08
N TRP A 168 -14.77 -7.82 4.48
CA TRP A 168 -14.50 -6.43 4.10
C TRP A 168 -14.13 -5.62 5.34
N SER A 169 -12.94 -5.04 5.35
CA SER A 169 -12.47 -4.16 6.41
C SER A 169 -12.12 -2.77 5.88
N MET A 170 -12.34 -1.75 6.72
CA MET A 170 -11.90 -0.37 6.52
C MET A 170 -11.04 0.04 7.71
N ARG A 171 -9.77 0.42 7.46
CA ARG A 171 -8.78 0.65 8.52
C ARG A 171 -7.68 1.68 8.17
N PRO A 172 -7.93 3.00 8.26
CA PRO A 172 -9.22 3.66 8.42
C PRO A 172 -9.73 4.30 7.13
N TRP A 173 -10.95 4.83 7.20
CA TRP A 173 -11.41 5.94 6.36
C TRP A 173 -11.41 7.22 7.19
N MET A 174 -10.58 8.20 6.84
CA MET A 174 -10.44 9.43 7.60
C MET A 174 -10.19 10.66 6.72
N VAL A 175 -10.45 11.84 7.28
CA VAL A 175 -10.22 13.13 6.66
C VAL A 175 -9.40 14.03 7.59
N PRO A 176 -8.27 14.60 7.14
CA PRO A 176 -7.51 15.57 7.92
C PRO A 176 -8.26 16.91 8.02
N GLY A 177 -8.32 17.47 9.23
CA GLY A 177 -8.87 18.80 9.52
C GLY A 177 -10.40 18.84 9.68
N MET A 178 -11.10 17.74 9.46
CA MET A 178 -12.57 17.65 9.53
C MET A 178 -13.03 17.35 10.96
N ALA A 179 -14.16 17.92 11.37
CA ALA A 179 -14.82 17.56 12.63
C ALA A 179 -15.63 16.27 12.48
N LEU A 180 -15.79 15.51 13.56
CA LEU A 180 -16.51 14.23 13.50
C LEU A 180 -17.97 14.36 13.06
N SER A 181 -18.65 15.45 13.43
CA SER A 181 -20.02 15.72 12.98
C SER A 181 -20.10 15.90 11.46
N GLU A 182 -19.12 16.59 10.86
CA GLU A 182 -19.03 16.81 9.42
C GLU A 182 -18.69 15.50 8.70
N PHE A 183 -17.78 14.71 9.27
CA PHE A 183 -17.41 13.40 8.73
C PHE A 183 -18.61 12.44 8.72
N LYS A 184 -19.39 12.40 9.81
CA LYS A 184 -20.64 11.62 9.87
C LYS A 184 -21.63 12.08 8.79
N ALA A 185 -21.84 13.38 8.66
CA ALA A 185 -22.72 13.93 7.61
C ALA A 185 -22.24 13.59 6.19
N MET A 186 -20.93 13.52 5.97
CA MET A 186 -20.33 13.14 4.68
C MET A 186 -20.64 11.68 4.31
N VAL A 187 -20.57 10.74 5.25
CA VAL A 187 -20.79 9.30 4.97
C VAL A 187 -22.25 8.88 5.07
N GLU A 188 -23.10 9.66 5.74
CA GLU A 188 -24.51 9.35 6.00
C GLU A 188 -25.30 8.94 4.73
N PRO A 189 -25.19 9.63 3.57
CA PRO A 189 -25.95 9.21 2.38
C PRO A 189 -25.59 7.80 1.89
N LEU A 190 -24.32 7.40 2.02
CA LEU A 190 -23.87 6.05 1.66
C LEU A 190 -24.39 5.01 2.65
N VAL A 191 -24.34 5.31 3.95
CA VAL A 191 -24.83 4.41 5.02
C VAL A 191 -26.34 4.18 4.90
N GLN A 192 -27.10 5.23 4.57
CA GLN A 192 -28.53 5.13 4.30
C GLN A 192 -28.82 4.25 3.08
N GLU A 193 -28.11 4.46 1.96
CA GLU A 193 -28.27 3.60 0.78
C GLU A 193 -27.95 2.14 1.09
N TRP A 194 -26.85 1.86 1.80
CA TRP A 194 -26.52 0.52 2.26
C TRP A 194 -27.66 -0.14 3.04
N THR A 195 -28.28 0.61 3.96
CA THR A 195 -29.43 0.12 4.72
C THR A 195 -30.58 -0.29 3.80
N THR A 196 -30.87 0.50 2.77
CA THR A 196 -31.91 0.15 1.77
C THR A 196 -31.55 -1.06 0.91
N LEU A 197 -30.25 -1.32 0.71
CA LEU A 197 -29.72 -2.46 -0.04
C LEU A 197 -29.63 -3.75 0.82
N GLY A 198 -30.03 -3.69 2.09
CA GLY A 198 -29.90 -4.82 3.03
C GLY A 198 -28.47 -5.09 3.46
N PHE A 199 -27.59 -4.09 3.39
CA PHE A 199 -26.22 -4.13 3.88
C PHE A 199 -26.09 -3.25 5.11
N SER A 200 -25.50 -3.79 6.20
CA SER A 200 -25.25 -3.03 7.42
C SER A 200 -23.86 -3.34 7.95
N VAL A 201 -23.23 -2.31 8.52
CA VAL A 201 -21.95 -2.38 9.22
C VAL A 201 -22.08 -1.63 10.54
N GLU A 202 -21.22 -1.98 11.49
CA GLU A 202 -21.11 -1.29 12.78
C GLU A 202 -19.81 -0.46 12.76
N PRO A 203 -19.83 0.78 12.22
CA PRO A 203 -18.64 1.60 12.14
C PRO A 203 -18.24 2.15 13.51
N GLU A 204 -16.97 1.99 13.84
CA GLU A 204 -16.33 2.70 14.95
C GLU A 204 -15.91 4.08 14.47
N TYR A 205 -16.68 5.10 14.83
CA TYR A 205 -16.34 6.49 14.58
C TYR A 205 -15.31 7.01 15.57
N PHE A 206 -14.37 7.84 15.09
CA PHE A 206 -13.34 8.43 15.93
C PHE A 206 -12.99 9.86 15.54
N GLU A 207 -12.46 10.59 16.52
CA GLU A 207 -11.83 11.89 16.34
C GLU A 207 -10.55 11.95 17.17
N HIS A 208 -9.45 12.37 16.55
CA HIS A 208 -8.17 12.57 17.22
C HIS A 208 -7.60 13.94 16.89
N ASP A 209 -6.93 14.57 17.85
CA ASP A 209 -6.36 15.91 17.69
C ASP A 209 -5.02 15.92 16.92
N ASN A 210 -4.47 14.75 16.58
CA ASN A 210 -3.22 14.58 15.87
C ASN A 210 -3.18 13.28 15.05
N PHE A 211 -2.28 13.24 14.06
CA PHE A 211 -2.10 12.09 13.18
C PHE A 211 -1.56 10.86 13.91
N TYR A 212 -0.64 11.01 14.86
CA TYR A 212 0.02 9.88 15.52
C TYR A 212 -0.98 9.03 16.31
N THR A 213 -1.89 9.65 17.06
CA THR A 213 -2.95 8.93 17.79
C THR A 213 -3.91 8.25 16.83
N ALA A 214 -4.32 8.93 15.75
CA ALA A 214 -5.16 8.32 14.72
C ALA A 214 -4.47 7.10 14.08
N TRP A 215 -3.20 7.24 13.72
CA TRP A 215 -2.40 6.18 13.11
C TRP A 215 -2.27 4.98 14.05
N LYS A 216 -1.83 5.21 15.28
CA LYS A 216 -1.57 4.16 16.27
C LYS A 216 -2.81 3.33 16.59
N ASN A 217 -3.98 3.97 16.62
CA ASN A 217 -5.22 3.31 17.05
C ASN A 217 -5.98 2.64 15.90
N HIS A 218 -5.85 3.15 14.66
CA HIS A 218 -6.74 2.76 13.57
C HIS A 218 -6.05 2.15 12.35
N PHE A 219 -4.72 2.16 12.27
CA PHE A 219 -3.99 1.47 11.22
C PHE A 219 -3.67 0.04 11.68
N PRO A 220 -3.89 -0.97 10.84
CA PRO A 220 -3.64 -2.35 11.22
C PRO A 220 -2.13 -2.62 11.32
N MET A 221 -1.75 -3.45 12.29
CA MET A 221 -0.47 -4.17 12.20
C MET A 221 -0.69 -5.36 11.27
N GLU A 222 0.03 -5.39 10.15
CA GLU A 222 -0.15 -6.40 9.12
C GLU A 222 0.86 -7.54 9.29
N SER A 223 0.37 -8.77 9.14
CA SER A 223 1.21 -9.95 9.02
C SER A 223 1.93 -9.93 7.67
N VAL A 224 3.25 -10.17 7.68
CA VAL A 224 4.11 -10.14 6.48
C VAL A 224 4.97 -11.40 6.38
N GLY A 225 5.57 -11.63 5.22
CA GLY A 225 6.56 -12.69 5.03
C GLY A 225 6.01 -14.03 4.56
N THR A 226 4.76 -14.08 4.08
CA THR A 226 4.27 -15.23 3.30
C THR A 226 4.93 -15.28 1.92
N ALA A 227 5.16 -16.49 1.40
CA ALA A 227 5.63 -16.74 0.04
C ALA A 227 4.47 -16.97 -0.96
N GLU A 228 3.24 -17.06 -0.47
CA GLU A 228 2.07 -17.50 -1.25
C GLU A 228 1.42 -16.35 -2.00
N VAL A 229 1.48 -15.13 -1.44
CA VAL A 229 0.78 -13.98 -2.03
C VAL A 229 1.64 -13.30 -3.09
N ARG A 230 1.15 -13.32 -4.34
CA ARG A 230 1.68 -12.49 -5.43
C ARG A 230 0.80 -11.25 -5.56
N THR A 231 1.42 -10.09 -5.65
CA THR A 231 0.69 -8.83 -5.75
C THR A 231 0.90 -8.16 -7.10
N ALA A 232 -0.18 -7.61 -7.64
CA ALA A 232 -0.19 -6.65 -8.72
C ALA A 232 -0.84 -5.36 -8.22
N SER A 233 -0.64 -4.25 -8.94
CA SER A 233 -1.31 -3.00 -8.57
C SER A 233 -1.72 -2.18 -9.79
N ARG A 234 -2.71 -1.31 -9.59
CA ARG A 234 -3.24 -0.42 -10.62
C ARG A 234 -3.65 0.92 -10.01
N LEU A 235 -3.26 2.00 -10.69
CA LEU A 235 -3.86 3.32 -10.49
C LEU A 235 -5.07 3.44 -11.40
N ILE A 236 -6.25 3.66 -10.84
CA ILE A 236 -7.50 3.85 -11.59
C ILE A 236 -7.81 5.34 -11.59
N SER A 237 -7.96 5.91 -12.79
CA SER A 237 -8.12 7.34 -12.99
C SER A 237 -9.53 7.82 -12.64
N LYS A 238 -9.65 9.05 -12.14
CA LYS A 238 -10.90 9.78 -11.99
C LYS A 238 -11.69 9.91 -13.30
N ALA A 239 -11.01 9.83 -14.46
CA ALA A 239 -11.66 9.82 -15.77
C ALA A 239 -12.68 8.68 -15.92
N ASN A 240 -12.49 7.56 -15.22
CA ASN A 240 -13.43 6.44 -15.24
C ASN A 240 -14.81 6.82 -14.67
N TRP A 241 -14.92 7.86 -13.82
CA TRP A 241 -16.19 8.36 -13.29
C TRP A 241 -16.86 9.40 -14.19
N GLY A 242 -16.16 9.88 -15.23
CA GLY A 242 -16.72 10.80 -16.23
C GLY A 242 -17.50 10.12 -17.36
N ASP A 243 -17.41 8.79 -17.45
CA ASP A 243 -18.08 7.96 -18.46
C ASP A 243 -18.74 6.76 -17.77
N LEU A 244 -20.07 6.69 -17.82
CA LEU A 244 -20.84 5.65 -17.13
C LEU A 244 -20.55 4.24 -17.67
N VAL A 245 -20.28 4.09 -18.97
CA VAL A 245 -19.93 2.80 -19.57
C VAL A 245 -18.57 2.34 -19.05
N LEU A 246 -17.60 3.26 -19.00
CA LEU A 246 -16.26 2.98 -18.47
C LEU A 246 -16.30 2.67 -16.97
N LEU A 247 -17.10 3.42 -16.20
CA LEU A 247 -17.30 3.19 -14.76
C LEU A 247 -17.86 1.79 -14.51
N ASN A 248 -18.94 1.42 -15.21
CA ASN A 248 -19.58 0.12 -15.07
C ASN A 248 -18.61 -1.02 -15.41
N LYS A 249 -17.83 -0.87 -16.48
CA LYS A 249 -16.80 -1.84 -16.84
C LYS A 249 -15.72 -1.97 -15.77
N THR A 250 -15.30 -0.86 -15.17
CA THR A 250 -14.31 -0.83 -14.09
C THR A 250 -14.80 -1.58 -12.86
N ILE A 251 -16.03 -1.29 -12.41
CA ILE A 251 -16.68 -1.94 -11.27
C ILE A 251 -16.83 -3.45 -11.51
N ALA A 252 -17.30 -3.84 -12.70
CA ALA A 252 -17.43 -5.23 -13.09
C ALA A 252 -16.07 -5.95 -13.05
N THR A 253 -15.02 -5.35 -13.62
CA THR A 253 -13.67 -5.94 -13.60
C THR A 253 -13.13 -6.13 -12.18
N LEU A 254 -13.31 -5.15 -11.30
CA LEU A 254 -12.88 -5.29 -9.90
C LEU A 254 -13.64 -6.44 -9.21
N LYS A 255 -14.96 -6.49 -9.39
CA LYS A 255 -15.82 -7.55 -8.85
C LYS A 255 -15.40 -8.93 -9.35
N ASP A 256 -15.14 -9.09 -10.65
CA ASP A 256 -14.77 -10.37 -11.26
C ASP A 256 -13.44 -10.89 -10.68
N ILE A 257 -12.42 -10.03 -10.59
CA ILE A 257 -11.10 -10.36 -10.00
C ILE A 257 -11.24 -10.91 -8.58
N ILE A 258 -12.13 -10.32 -7.78
CA ILE A 258 -12.36 -10.75 -6.39
C ILE A 258 -13.18 -12.05 -6.35
N ASN A 259 -14.18 -12.21 -7.20
CA ASN A 259 -14.96 -13.46 -7.30
C ASN A 259 -14.11 -14.64 -7.79
N GLU A 260 -13.08 -14.40 -8.58
CA GLU A 260 -12.08 -15.40 -8.98
C GLU A 260 -11.13 -15.81 -7.85
N GLY A 261 -11.27 -15.20 -6.66
CA GLY A 261 -10.52 -15.59 -5.46
C GLY A 261 -9.39 -14.63 -5.08
N SER A 262 -9.21 -13.51 -5.79
CA SER A 262 -8.19 -12.53 -5.41
C SER A 262 -8.64 -11.65 -4.25
N ALA A 263 -7.71 -11.29 -3.39
CA ALA A 263 -7.88 -10.20 -2.44
C ALA A 263 -7.71 -8.84 -3.14
N LEU A 264 -8.46 -7.85 -2.69
CA LEU A 264 -8.30 -6.45 -3.07
C LEU A 264 -7.94 -5.63 -1.83
N ILE A 265 -6.80 -4.95 -1.89
CA ILE A 265 -6.50 -3.81 -1.02
C ILE A 265 -6.68 -2.57 -1.88
N GLN A 266 -7.44 -1.61 -1.39
CA GLN A 266 -7.79 -0.41 -2.14
C GLN A 266 -7.65 0.84 -1.30
N TYR A 267 -7.22 1.90 -1.98
CA TYR A 267 -7.12 3.22 -1.41
C TYR A 267 -8.06 4.15 -2.16
N ASN A 268 -8.96 4.84 -1.46
CA ASN A 268 -9.58 6.07 -1.96
C ASN A 268 -8.72 7.24 -1.51
N ILE A 269 -8.12 7.94 -2.48
CA ILE A 269 -7.14 9.01 -2.21
C ILE A 269 -7.38 10.20 -3.14
N ASN A 270 -6.91 11.36 -2.70
CA ASN A 270 -6.68 12.51 -3.56
C ASN A 270 -5.17 12.68 -3.76
N ALA A 271 -4.67 12.21 -4.89
CA ALA A 271 -3.24 12.21 -5.22
C ALA A 271 -2.82 13.35 -6.16
N ALA A 272 -3.68 14.36 -6.31
CA ALA A 272 -3.34 15.60 -7.00
C ALA A 272 -2.13 16.26 -6.31
N ALA A 273 -1.20 16.76 -7.13
CA ALA A 273 -0.07 17.49 -6.57
C ALA A 273 -0.54 18.85 -6.02
N PRO A 274 0.00 19.30 -4.86
CA PRO A 274 -0.13 20.68 -4.43
C PRO A 274 0.37 21.65 -5.52
N ALA A 275 -0.22 22.84 -5.58
CA ALA A 275 0.14 23.85 -6.59
C ALA A 275 1.63 24.29 -6.48
N ASP A 276 2.21 24.22 -5.29
CA ASP A 276 3.61 24.55 -5.00
C ASP A 276 4.56 23.34 -5.07
N ALA A 277 4.09 22.21 -5.60
CA ALA A 277 4.90 21.00 -5.66
C ALA A 277 6.06 21.15 -6.65
N THR A 278 7.29 21.05 -6.14
CA THR A 278 8.49 20.97 -6.98
C THR A 278 8.43 19.75 -7.87
N ALA A 279 8.83 19.91 -9.14
CA ALA A 279 8.86 18.85 -10.15
C ALA A 279 9.49 17.56 -9.63
N SER A 280 8.93 16.42 -10.05
CA SER A 280 9.38 15.09 -9.62
C SER A 280 9.14 14.05 -10.71
N ALA A 281 9.87 12.94 -10.67
CA ALA A 281 9.71 11.80 -11.57
C ALA A 281 8.52 10.90 -11.23
N ALA A 282 7.59 11.37 -10.40
CA ALA A 282 6.42 10.57 -10.03
C ALA A 282 5.57 10.33 -11.29
N ASN A 283 5.16 9.08 -11.49
CA ASN A 283 4.31 8.71 -12.62
C ASN A 283 3.10 9.67 -12.71
N PRO A 284 2.88 10.36 -13.86
CA PRO A 284 1.80 11.31 -14.02
C PRO A 284 0.41 10.75 -13.69
N ALA A 285 0.20 9.44 -13.86
CA ALA A 285 -1.06 8.77 -13.52
C ALA A 285 -1.48 8.96 -12.05
N TRP A 286 -0.53 9.22 -11.13
CA TRP A 286 -0.84 9.55 -9.75
C TRP A 286 -1.70 10.81 -9.61
N ARG A 287 -1.50 11.82 -10.47
CA ARG A 287 -2.23 13.10 -10.38
C ARG A 287 -3.72 12.93 -10.63
N GLU A 288 -4.08 11.89 -11.35
CA GLU A 288 -5.44 11.58 -11.76
C GLU A 288 -6.01 10.36 -11.04
N ALA A 289 -5.24 9.72 -10.15
CA ALA A 289 -5.64 8.50 -9.49
C ALA A 289 -6.72 8.77 -8.43
N LEU A 290 -7.81 8.01 -8.53
CA LEU A 290 -8.89 7.98 -7.55
C LEU A 290 -8.88 6.69 -6.73
N ILE A 291 -8.41 5.59 -7.34
CA ILE A 291 -8.13 4.33 -6.66
C ILE A 291 -6.67 3.97 -6.87
N PHE A 292 -5.98 3.63 -5.78
CA PHE A 292 -4.80 2.75 -5.85
C PHE A 292 -5.22 1.36 -5.41
N ALA A 293 -5.33 0.44 -6.36
CA ALA A 293 -5.73 -0.94 -6.13
C ALA A 293 -4.50 -1.83 -6.09
N ILE A 294 -4.42 -2.71 -5.09
CA ILE A 294 -3.44 -3.77 -4.97
C ILE A 294 -4.24 -5.07 -4.96
N ILE A 295 -3.95 -5.94 -5.91
CA ILE A 295 -4.64 -7.22 -6.08
C ILE A 295 -3.65 -8.30 -5.67
N GLY A 296 -4.05 -9.13 -4.72
CA GLY A 296 -3.25 -10.24 -4.20
C GLY A 296 -3.91 -11.57 -4.49
N GLY A 297 -3.17 -12.53 -5.02
CA GLY A 297 -3.65 -13.89 -5.24
C GLY A 297 -2.49 -14.88 -5.25
N GLY A 298 -2.80 -16.15 -5.00
CA GLY A 298 -1.82 -17.23 -4.93
C GLY A 298 -2.15 -18.24 -3.85
#